data_AF-A0A0C3NQD5-F1
#
_entry.id   AF-A0A0C3NQD5-F1
#
_cell.length_a   1.000
_cell.length_b   1.000
_cell.length_c   1.000
_cell.angle_alpha   90.00
_cell.angle_beta   90.00
_cell.angle_gamma   90.00
#
_symmetry.space_group_name_H-M   'P 1'
#
loop_
_entity.id
_entity.type
_entity.pdbx_description
1 polymer ?
#
loop_
_entity_poly.entity_id
_entity_poly.type
_entity_poly.pdbx_seq_one_letter_code
_entity_poly.pdbx_strand_id
1 'polypeptide(L)'
;MSSPSFNSSTRTPLWTEELLRKLLLAKDINDVHFHVFSRRSKSRVLGPCVLNANTTLLKSSSEYFADLFSSDVIPASTAMMQIATTNEIFDGIELSEYGYESDSDLEDDTAIVSPTHIQVRAGSGSDNKDPGTCVPTMLNVEKDDEFLQRKVANSIGLSSEGSASIQPNGMLQALGGGCHIFVKDAAFRTWYCLLHFLYMGTVEFSPLKSSGPHGSRRFYCNTSRVPECSARSMYRLATKLNIDELRDLAFDSIRRDIDENNLLRELASGFTGRYPAVLEMELDLLSQKIASAPIVEGLPKLLTRISQKELSHGANIMIGFYMRILQKHNLSRLSDPTTPVPLLPEEAVRDGSPECVGNSPSLIPLSPSPPVAEARPPRSLFERKKII
;
A
#
# COMPACT_ATOMS: atom_id res chain seq x y z
N MET A 1 22.17 -38.80 -39.23
CA MET A 1 21.87 -37.36 -39.02
C MET A 1 20.65 -37.30 -38.14
N SER A 2 20.86 -37.09 -36.84
CA SER A 2 19.78 -37.06 -35.85
C SER A 2 19.26 -35.63 -35.76
N SER A 3 18.02 -35.41 -36.16
CA SER A 3 17.32 -34.14 -35.98
C SER A 3 17.19 -33.83 -34.49
N PRO A 4 17.44 -32.60 -34.02
CA PRO A 4 17.17 -32.24 -32.64
C PRO A 4 15.66 -32.14 -32.46
N SER A 5 15.12 -33.01 -31.61
CA SER A 5 13.76 -32.90 -31.10
C SER A 5 13.67 -31.65 -30.22
N PHE A 6 12.93 -30.64 -30.67
CA PHE A 6 12.54 -29.51 -29.84
C PHE A 6 11.49 -29.97 -28.82
N ASN A 7 11.96 -30.56 -27.72
CA ASN A 7 11.15 -30.84 -26.55
C ASN A 7 11.45 -29.84 -25.45
N SER A 8 10.62 -28.80 -25.39
CA SER A 8 10.25 -28.12 -24.14
C SER A 8 8.96 -27.35 -24.40
N SER A 9 7.81 -28.01 -24.24
CA SER A 9 6.51 -27.32 -24.25
C SER A 9 6.35 -26.51 -22.97
N THR A 10 6.97 -25.33 -22.89
CA THR A 10 6.40 -24.24 -22.11
C THR A 10 5.18 -23.77 -22.89
N ARG A 11 4.00 -24.31 -22.53
CA ARG A 11 2.75 -23.92 -23.17
C ARG A 11 2.57 -22.42 -22.96
N THR A 12 2.58 -21.67 -24.05
CA THR A 12 2.25 -20.24 -24.06
C THR A 12 0.89 -20.03 -23.38
N PRO A 13 0.75 -19.01 -22.51
CA PRO A 13 -0.56 -18.70 -21.95
C PRO A 13 -1.59 -18.48 -23.06
N LEU A 14 -2.81 -18.96 -22.87
CA LEU A 14 -3.86 -18.88 -23.90
C LEU A 14 -4.15 -17.44 -24.33
N TRP A 15 -4.06 -16.48 -23.40
CA TRP A 15 -4.23 -15.06 -23.70
C TRP A 15 -3.14 -14.55 -24.66
N THR A 16 -1.93 -15.11 -24.64
CA THR A 16 -0.80 -14.66 -25.48
C THR A 16 -1.04 -15.00 -26.94
N GLU A 17 -1.53 -16.21 -27.22
CA GLU A 17 -1.88 -16.65 -28.58
C GLU A 17 -3.03 -15.80 -29.15
N GLU A 18 -4.05 -15.51 -28.34
CA GLU A 18 -5.17 -14.66 -28.75
C GLU A 18 -4.72 -13.22 -29.03
N LEU A 19 -3.89 -12.64 -28.17
CA LEU A 19 -3.34 -11.30 -28.36
C LEU A 19 -2.50 -11.22 -29.64
N LEU A 20 -1.66 -12.24 -29.90
CA LEU A 20 -0.88 -12.33 -31.12
C LEU A 20 -1.76 -12.45 -32.37
N ARG A 21 -2.84 -13.24 -32.31
CA ARG A 21 -3.81 -13.31 -33.41
C ARG A 21 -4.51 -11.98 -33.66
N LYS A 22 -4.89 -11.24 -32.61
CA LYS A 22 -5.45 -9.89 -32.74
C LYS A 22 -4.46 -8.95 -33.46
N LEU A 23 -3.19 -8.96 -33.04
CA LEU A 23 -2.12 -8.19 -33.69
C LEU A 23 -1.97 -8.54 -35.18
N LEU A 24 -1.88 -9.83 -35.50
CA LEU A 24 -1.72 -10.31 -36.89
C LEU A 24 -2.92 -9.94 -37.79
N LEU A 25 -4.10 -9.79 -37.21
CA LEU A 25 -5.32 -9.38 -37.91
C LEU A 25 -5.55 -7.86 -37.89
N ALA A 26 -4.59 -7.07 -37.42
CA ALA A 26 -4.71 -5.62 -37.24
C ALA A 26 -5.94 -5.21 -36.42
N LYS A 27 -6.34 -6.04 -35.46
CA LYS A 27 -7.38 -5.71 -34.49
C LYS A 27 -6.77 -4.90 -33.35
N ASP A 28 -7.60 -4.07 -32.73
CA ASP A 28 -7.18 -3.35 -31.53
C ASP A 28 -6.85 -4.35 -30.41
N ILE A 29 -5.68 -4.18 -29.82
CA ILE A 29 -5.20 -4.95 -28.68
C ILE A 29 -5.44 -4.24 -27.35
N ASN A 30 -5.65 -2.92 -27.40
CA ASN A 30 -5.78 -2.07 -26.23
C ASN A 30 -7.27 -1.71 -26.09
N ASP A 31 -8.07 -2.68 -25.65
CA ASP A 31 -9.51 -2.52 -25.49
C ASP A 31 -9.91 -1.96 -24.11
N VAL A 32 -8.94 -1.68 -23.23
CA VAL A 32 -9.13 -1.03 -21.92
C VAL A 32 -8.13 0.10 -21.71
N HIS A 33 -8.60 1.22 -21.19
CA HIS A 33 -7.82 2.41 -20.87
C HIS A 33 -8.05 2.81 -19.40
N PHE A 34 -7.06 2.58 -18.54
CA PHE A 34 -7.09 3.03 -17.15
C PHE A 34 -6.55 4.46 -17.03
N HIS A 35 -7.30 5.34 -16.40
CA HIS A 35 -6.90 6.71 -16.08
C HIS A 35 -6.52 6.76 -14.61
N VAL A 36 -5.23 6.99 -14.33
CA VAL A 36 -4.66 6.85 -12.98
C VAL A 36 -3.81 8.07 -12.64
N PHE A 37 -3.93 8.59 -11.43
CA PHE A 37 -3.17 9.76 -11.02
C PHE A 37 -1.69 9.48 -10.81
N SER A 38 -0.83 10.38 -11.30
CA SER A 38 0.64 10.25 -11.19
C SER A 38 1.25 11.14 -10.11
N ARG A 39 0.57 12.22 -9.73
CA ARG A 39 1.16 13.28 -8.90
C ARG A 39 0.25 13.72 -7.77
N ARG A 40 0.82 14.34 -6.74
CA ARG A 40 0.06 15.06 -5.71
C ARG A 40 0.65 16.43 -5.42
N SER A 41 -0.23 17.32 -5.03
CA SER A 41 0.06 18.57 -4.33
C SER A 41 -0.30 18.42 -2.85
N LYS A 42 -0.16 19.49 -2.06
CA LYS A 42 -0.50 19.48 -0.64
C LYS A 42 -1.96 19.12 -0.34
N SER A 43 -2.88 19.43 -1.25
CA SER A 43 -4.33 19.25 -1.02
C SER A 43 -5.04 18.45 -2.11
N ARG A 44 -4.38 18.16 -3.24
CA ARG A 44 -5.00 17.49 -4.39
C ARG A 44 -4.12 16.40 -4.96
N VAL A 45 -4.73 15.37 -5.50
CA VAL A 45 -4.10 14.37 -6.36
C VAL A 45 -4.42 14.73 -7.81
N LEU A 46 -3.41 14.75 -8.66
CA LEU A 46 -3.42 15.41 -9.97
C LEU A 46 -2.73 14.54 -11.03
N GLY A 47 -2.82 14.99 -12.29
CA GLY A 47 -2.09 14.40 -13.41
C GLY A 47 -2.55 12.99 -13.75
N PRO A 48 -3.82 12.80 -14.18
CA PRO A 48 -4.26 11.52 -14.70
C PRO A 48 -3.42 11.13 -15.92
N CYS A 49 -2.92 9.91 -15.91
CA CYS A 49 -2.16 9.29 -17.00
C CYS A 49 -2.85 8.00 -17.43
N VAL A 50 -2.76 7.69 -18.73
CA VAL A 50 -3.45 6.53 -19.32
C VAL A 50 -2.53 5.32 -19.34
N LEU A 51 -3.04 4.18 -18.85
CA LEU A 51 -2.44 2.85 -19.01
C LEU A 51 -3.37 1.99 -19.86
N ASN A 52 -2.83 1.45 -20.94
CA ASN A 52 -3.57 0.59 -21.85
C ASN A 52 -3.44 -0.87 -21.43
N ALA A 53 -4.52 -1.62 -21.55
CA ALA A 53 -4.56 -3.03 -21.22
C ALA A 53 -5.51 -3.81 -22.15
N ASN A 54 -5.48 -5.13 -22.04
CA ASN A 54 -6.36 -6.03 -22.77
C ASN A 54 -7.29 -6.81 -21.83
N THR A 55 -8.58 -6.76 -22.13
CA THR A 55 -9.66 -7.41 -21.38
C THR A 55 -9.46 -8.92 -21.29
N THR A 56 -9.05 -9.58 -22.37
CA THR A 56 -8.84 -11.04 -22.37
C THR A 56 -7.78 -11.45 -21.35
N LEU A 57 -6.68 -10.69 -21.27
CA LEU A 57 -5.63 -10.93 -20.29
C LEU A 57 -6.11 -10.65 -18.87
N LEU A 58 -6.72 -9.49 -18.64
CA LEU A 58 -7.20 -9.09 -17.31
C LEU A 58 -8.21 -10.10 -16.75
N LYS A 59 -9.18 -10.55 -17.57
CA LYS A 59 -10.13 -11.60 -17.16
C LYS A 59 -9.46 -12.92 -16.80
N SER A 60 -8.35 -13.25 -17.48
CA SER A 60 -7.62 -14.50 -17.22
C SER A 60 -6.70 -14.43 -16.00
N SER A 61 -6.34 -13.22 -15.54
CA SER A 61 -5.33 -13.03 -14.50
C SER A 61 -5.92 -12.91 -13.09
N SER A 62 -7.17 -12.49 -12.93
CA SER A 62 -7.84 -12.47 -11.61
C SER A 62 -9.36 -12.52 -11.73
N GLU A 63 -10.01 -13.08 -10.70
CA GLU A 63 -11.47 -13.09 -10.57
C GLU A 63 -12.05 -11.66 -10.51
N TYR A 64 -11.35 -10.72 -9.85
CA TYR A 64 -11.76 -9.31 -9.82
C TYR A 64 -11.97 -8.73 -11.22
N PHE A 65 -11.00 -8.91 -12.12
CA PHE A 65 -11.10 -8.41 -13.48
C PHE A 65 -12.07 -9.26 -14.33
N ALA A 66 -12.18 -10.56 -14.06
CA ALA A 66 -13.21 -11.38 -14.67
C ALA A 66 -14.60 -10.79 -14.39
N ASP A 67 -14.90 -10.48 -13.14
CA ASP A 67 -16.17 -9.87 -12.72
C ASP A 67 -16.36 -8.46 -13.27
N LEU A 68 -15.33 -7.61 -13.17
CA LEU A 68 -15.35 -6.23 -13.64
C LEU A 68 -15.77 -6.12 -15.11
N PHE A 69 -15.31 -7.06 -15.94
CA PHE A 69 -15.55 -7.06 -17.39
C PHE A 69 -16.60 -8.08 -17.84
N SER A 70 -17.29 -8.79 -16.93
CA SER A 70 -18.34 -9.76 -17.28
C SER A 70 -19.76 -9.20 -17.23
N SER A 71 -19.97 -8.00 -16.67
CA SER A 71 -21.29 -7.38 -16.53
C SER A 71 -21.48 -6.18 -17.45
N ASP A 72 -22.67 -6.06 -18.05
CA ASP A 72 -23.13 -4.85 -18.76
C ASP A 72 -23.41 -3.68 -17.79
N VAL A 73 -23.45 -3.96 -16.48
CA VAL A 73 -23.65 -2.98 -15.40
C VAL A 73 -22.61 -3.26 -14.31
N ILE A 74 -21.66 -2.35 -14.12
CA ILE A 74 -20.65 -2.41 -13.06
C ILE A 74 -21.38 -2.47 -11.70
N PRO A 75 -21.35 -3.60 -10.96
CA PRO A 75 -22.10 -3.72 -9.71
C PRO A 75 -21.56 -2.73 -8.67
N ALA A 76 -22.46 -2.12 -7.88
CA ALA A 76 -22.06 -1.19 -6.81
C ALA A 76 -21.14 -1.82 -5.75
N SER A 77 -21.12 -3.16 -5.62
CA SER A 77 -20.18 -3.91 -4.77
C SER A 77 -18.79 -4.12 -5.40
N THR A 78 -18.67 -3.94 -6.72
CA THR A 78 -17.41 -3.94 -7.49
C THR A 78 -16.79 -2.54 -7.56
N ALA A 79 -17.50 -1.51 -7.07
CA ALA A 79 -17.02 -0.15 -6.87
C ALA A 79 -16.03 -0.03 -5.70
N MET A 80 -15.18 -1.04 -5.49
CA MET A 80 -14.06 -0.92 -4.57
C MET A 80 -13.11 0.18 -5.07
N MET A 81 -12.84 0.24 -6.37
CA MET A 81 -12.31 1.45 -7.00
C MET A 81 -13.49 2.39 -7.29
N GLN A 82 -13.33 3.70 -7.04
CA GLN A 82 -14.31 4.67 -7.53
C GLN A 82 -14.18 4.79 -9.06
N ILE A 83 -14.75 3.81 -9.76
CA ILE A 83 -14.78 3.76 -11.22
C ILE A 83 -15.87 4.70 -11.68
N ALA A 84 -15.46 5.91 -12.05
CA ALA A 84 -16.33 6.84 -12.76
C ALA A 84 -16.18 6.54 -14.25
N THR A 85 -17.17 5.88 -14.85
CA THR A 85 -17.42 5.94 -16.31
C THR A 85 -18.03 7.30 -16.64
N THR A 86 -17.33 8.38 -16.29
CA THR A 86 -17.80 9.75 -16.50
C THR A 86 -17.18 10.34 -17.75
N ASN A 87 -17.96 11.14 -18.48
CA ASN A 87 -17.48 11.96 -19.59
C ASN A 87 -16.60 13.14 -19.12
N GLU A 88 -16.38 13.27 -17.81
CA GLU A 88 -15.58 14.33 -17.20
C GLU A 88 -14.15 13.84 -16.99
N ILE A 89 -13.20 14.47 -17.67
CA ILE A 89 -11.77 14.31 -17.42
C ILE A 89 -11.47 14.97 -16.07
N PHE A 90 -11.19 14.18 -15.04
CA PHE A 90 -10.81 14.72 -13.74
C PHE A 90 -9.37 15.25 -13.80
N ASP A 91 -9.22 16.58 -13.84
CA ASP A 91 -7.90 17.23 -13.65
C ASP A 91 -7.28 16.92 -12.28
N GLY A 92 -8.11 16.48 -11.33
CA GLY A 92 -7.69 15.91 -10.06
C GLY A 92 -8.78 15.93 -9.00
N ILE A 93 -8.55 15.16 -7.94
CA ILE A 93 -9.44 15.05 -6.77
C ILE A 93 -8.78 15.66 -5.53
N GLU A 94 -9.57 15.90 -4.49
CA GLU A 94 -9.00 16.24 -3.18
C GLU A 94 -8.20 15.07 -2.61
N LEU A 95 -7.11 15.37 -1.90
CA LEU A 95 -6.25 14.35 -1.29
C LEU A 95 -7.00 13.49 -0.27
N SER A 96 -8.01 14.06 0.40
CA SER A 96 -8.93 13.36 1.29
C SER A 96 -9.77 12.30 0.56
N GLU A 97 -10.15 12.54 -0.70
CA GLU A 97 -10.94 11.62 -1.53
C GLU A 97 -10.10 10.44 -2.06
N TYR A 98 -8.79 10.63 -2.23
CA TYR A 98 -7.86 9.58 -2.71
C TYR A 98 -7.75 8.38 -1.75
N GLY A 99 -7.99 8.58 -0.45
CA GLY A 99 -8.06 7.50 0.55
C GLY A 99 -6.71 6.94 1.03
N TYR A 100 -5.59 7.41 0.49
CA TYR A 100 -4.25 7.04 0.97
C TYR A 100 -3.22 8.18 0.83
N GLU A 101 -3.21 9.10 1.79
CA GLU A 101 -2.30 10.25 1.78
C GLU A 101 -0.81 9.89 1.83
N SER A 102 -0.47 8.71 2.36
CA SER A 102 0.91 8.21 2.50
C SER A 102 1.47 7.55 1.24
N ASP A 103 0.80 7.69 0.07
CA ASP A 103 1.28 7.06 -1.16
C ASP A 103 2.65 7.57 -1.58
N SER A 104 3.62 6.67 -1.60
CA SER A 104 4.98 6.99 -2.02
C SER A 104 5.17 6.95 -3.53
N ASP A 105 4.19 6.42 -4.25
CA ASP A 105 4.23 6.26 -5.70
C ASP A 105 3.62 7.46 -6.44
N LEU A 106 3.09 8.45 -5.72
CA LEU A 106 2.70 9.76 -6.26
C LEU A 106 3.90 10.71 -6.22
N GLU A 107 4.21 11.36 -7.35
CA GLU A 107 5.25 12.39 -7.36
C GLU A 107 4.73 13.68 -6.71
N ASP A 108 5.54 14.30 -5.85
CA ASP A 108 5.18 15.57 -5.24
C ASP A 108 5.42 16.70 -6.25
N ASP A 109 4.37 17.49 -6.55
CA ASP A 109 4.49 18.73 -7.33
C ASP A 109 5.29 19.74 -6.48
N THR A 110 6.61 19.72 -6.65
CA THR A 110 7.46 20.78 -6.12
C THR A 110 7.14 22.04 -6.91
N ALA A 111 6.52 23.01 -6.24
CA ALA A 111 6.42 24.36 -6.79
C ALA A 111 7.84 24.76 -7.18
N ILE A 112 8.08 24.91 -8.48
CA ILE A 112 9.31 25.49 -9.00
C ILE A 112 9.38 26.86 -8.33
N VAL A 113 10.24 27.01 -7.34
CA VAL A 113 10.65 28.33 -6.89
C VAL A 113 11.40 28.88 -8.09
N SER A 114 10.70 29.65 -8.90
CA SER A 114 11.28 30.40 -10.01
C SER A 114 12.54 31.09 -9.49
N PRO A 115 13.72 30.90 -10.11
CA PRO A 115 14.93 31.58 -9.67
C PRO A 115 14.81 33.03 -10.12
N THR A 116 14.09 33.85 -9.37
CA THR A 116 14.07 35.30 -9.58
C THR A 116 15.00 35.93 -8.56
N HIS A 117 15.98 36.66 -9.10
CA HIS A 117 16.89 37.59 -8.43
C HIS A 117 18.15 37.05 -7.74
N ILE A 118 19.14 36.64 -8.54
CA ILE A 118 20.55 36.91 -8.19
C ILE A 118 20.94 38.20 -8.89
N GLN A 119 20.99 39.31 -8.15
CA GLN A 119 21.65 40.52 -8.61
C GLN A 119 23.15 40.23 -8.74
N VAL A 120 23.65 40.32 -9.96
CA VAL A 120 25.08 40.34 -10.26
C VAL A 120 25.68 41.61 -9.67
N ARG A 121 26.49 41.48 -8.62
CA ARG A 121 27.44 42.53 -8.23
C ARG A 121 28.85 42.06 -8.59
N ALA A 122 29.44 42.79 -9.53
CA ALA A 122 30.81 42.59 -10.00
C ALA A 122 31.86 42.99 -8.94
N GLY A 123 32.99 42.28 -8.95
CA GLY A 123 34.23 42.56 -8.21
C GLY A 123 35.05 41.26 -8.11
N SER A 124 35.92 40.94 -9.07
CA SER A 124 37.32 41.39 -9.24
C SER A 124 38.30 40.76 -8.24
N GLY A 125 39.24 39.93 -8.75
CA GLY A 125 40.58 39.76 -8.17
C GLY A 125 41.13 38.33 -7.93
N SER A 126 41.89 37.82 -8.92
CA SER A 126 43.25 37.22 -8.82
C SER A 126 43.53 35.89 -8.05
N ASP A 127 44.02 34.92 -8.85
CA ASP A 127 45.18 34.00 -8.72
C ASP A 127 45.32 32.96 -7.57
N ASN A 128 45.28 31.66 -7.92
CA ASN A 128 46.47 30.79 -8.13
C ASN A 128 46.18 29.26 -8.01
N LYS A 129 46.82 28.51 -8.93
CA LYS A 129 47.36 27.13 -8.86
C LYS A 129 46.44 25.88 -9.04
N ASP A 130 46.64 25.29 -10.21
CA ASP A 130 46.43 23.90 -10.72
C ASP A 130 47.20 22.81 -9.91
N PRO A 131 47.17 21.49 -10.22
CA PRO A 131 46.27 20.68 -11.07
C PRO A 131 45.79 19.35 -10.40
N GLY A 132 44.82 18.66 -11.02
CA GLY A 132 44.74 17.20 -10.88
C GLY A 132 43.37 16.54 -11.03
N THR A 133 43.17 15.90 -12.17
CA THR A 133 42.39 14.66 -12.37
C THR A 133 40.94 14.79 -12.89
N CYS A 134 40.87 14.73 -14.22
CA CYS A 134 39.96 13.92 -15.05
C CYS A 134 38.46 13.91 -14.69
N VAL A 135 37.76 14.93 -15.18
CA VAL A 135 36.30 14.88 -15.43
C VAL A 135 36.08 14.11 -16.75
N PRO A 136 35.23 13.07 -16.81
CA PRO A 136 34.78 12.55 -18.08
C PRO A 136 33.76 13.52 -18.68
N THR A 137 34.13 14.07 -19.83
CA THR A 137 33.28 14.75 -20.81
C THR A 137 31.96 13.99 -20.99
N MET A 138 30.87 14.55 -20.47
CA MET A 138 29.52 14.19 -20.90
C MET A 138 29.31 14.76 -22.30
N LEU A 139 29.39 13.89 -23.29
CA LEU A 139 28.87 14.16 -24.62
C LEU A 139 27.38 14.47 -24.48
N ASN A 140 27.01 15.68 -24.90
CA ASN A 140 25.66 16.01 -25.28
C ASN A 140 25.20 15.01 -26.35
N VAL A 141 24.20 14.21 -26.00
CA VAL A 141 23.34 13.54 -26.98
C VAL A 141 21.93 14.07 -26.74
N GLU A 142 21.39 14.60 -27.83
CA GLU A 142 20.13 15.30 -28.01
C GLU A 142 18.96 14.49 -27.44
N LYS A 143 18.13 15.07 -26.55
CA LYS A 143 16.86 15.74 -26.89
C LYS A 143 16.10 15.04 -28.01
N ASP A 144 15.31 14.01 -27.65
CA ASP A 144 14.10 13.61 -28.35
C ASP A 144 13.32 12.60 -27.49
N ASP A 145 12.61 13.09 -26.46
CA ASP A 145 11.50 12.31 -25.85
C ASP A 145 10.51 13.19 -25.06
N GLU A 146 10.33 14.44 -25.49
CA GLU A 146 9.39 15.40 -24.90
C GLU A 146 8.14 15.58 -25.79
N PHE A 147 7.68 14.51 -26.46
CA PHE A 147 6.62 14.60 -27.48
C PHE A 147 5.26 13.97 -27.12
N LEU A 148 5.13 13.23 -26.00
CA LEU A 148 3.87 12.54 -25.66
C LEU A 148 3.01 13.16 -24.54
N GLN A 149 3.42 14.25 -23.89
CA GLN A 149 2.64 14.84 -22.79
C GLN A 149 1.82 16.09 -23.16
N ARG A 150 1.97 16.67 -24.37
CA ARG A 150 1.36 17.98 -24.69
C ARG A 150 0.22 17.96 -25.71
N LYS A 151 -0.07 16.84 -26.39
CA LYS A 151 -0.98 16.84 -27.55
C LYS A 151 -2.44 16.50 -27.27
N VAL A 152 -2.84 16.25 -26.02
CA VAL A 152 -4.26 15.97 -25.68
C VAL A 152 -5.02 17.23 -25.26
N ALA A 153 -4.32 18.34 -24.94
CA ALA A 153 -4.98 19.56 -24.44
C ALA A 153 -5.50 20.53 -25.54
N ASN A 154 -5.17 20.33 -26.81
CA ASN A 154 -5.35 21.36 -27.85
C ASN A 154 -6.33 21.02 -28.99
N SER A 155 -7.32 20.13 -28.80
CA SER A 155 -8.31 19.84 -29.87
C SER A 155 -9.78 20.08 -29.53
N ILE A 156 -10.10 20.85 -28.48
CA ILE A 156 -11.50 21.19 -28.17
C ILE A 156 -11.74 22.66 -28.47
N GLY A 157 -12.03 22.94 -29.75
CA GLY A 157 -12.60 24.21 -30.17
C GLY A 157 -14.03 24.32 -29.63
N LEU A 158 -14.21 25.14 -28.61
CA LEU A 158 -15.51 25.56 -28.12
C LEU A 158 -16.19 26.44 -29.17
N SER A 159 -17.33 25.99 -29.69
CA SER A 159 -18.36 26.89 -30.21
C SER A 159 -19.73 26.40 -29.77
N SER A 160 -20.60 27.37 -29.54
CA SER A 160 -21.69 27.39 -28.57
C SER A 160 -23.05 27.07 -29.21
N GLU A 161 -23.97 26.66 -28.33
CA GLU A 161 -25.44 26.65 -28.44
C GLU A 161 -26.15 25.51 -29.21
N GLY A 162 -27.08 24.85 -28.51
CA GLY A 162 -28.08 23.97 -29.09
C GLY A 162 -28.56 22.89 -28.11
N SER A 163 -29.61 23.18 -27.35
CA SER A 163 -30.30 22.21 -26.48
C SER A 163 -30.92 21.07 -27.31
N ALA A 164 -30.47 19.83 -27.10
CA ALA A 164 -31.20 18.63 -27.47
C ALA A 164 -30.82 17.46 -26.55
N SER A 165 -31.84 16.89 -25.91
CA SER A 165 -31.79 15.66 -25.12
C SER A 165 -31.32 14.49 -26.00
N ILE A 166 -30.16 13.91 -25.71
CA ILE A 166 -29.68 12.65 -26.32
C ILE A 166 -29.12 11.76 -25.21
N GLN A 167 -29.52 10.49 -25.25
CA GLN A 167 -29.21 9.44 -24.28
C GLN A 167 -27.70 9.18 -24.10
N PRO A 168 -27.26 8.68 -22.92
CA PRO A 168 -25.85 8.69 -22.51
C PRO A 168 -24.94 7.65 -23.20
N ASN A 169 -25.45 6.79 -24.09
CA ASN A 169 -24.67 5.69 -24.67
C ASN A 169 -23.94 6.02 -25.99
N GLY A 170 -24.05 7.25 -26.52
CA GLY A 170 -23.63 7.53 -27.91
C GLY A 170 -22.23 8.09 -28.14
N MET A 171 -21.59 8.74 -27.15
CA MET A 171 -20.40 9.57 -27.42
C MET A 171 -19.04 8.92 -27.14
N LEU A 172 -18.95 7.91 -26.27
CA LEU A 172 -17.67 7.25 -25.95
C LEU A 172 -17.16 6.33 -27.07
N GLN A 173 -18.00 5.98 -28.06
CA GLN A 173 -17.56 5.26 -29.26
C GLN A 173 -16.83 6.16 -30.27
N ALA A 174 -16.82 7.48 -30.08
CA ALA A 174 -16.19 8.43 -31.02
C ALA A 174 -14.68 8.63 -30.81
N LEU A 175 -14.09 8.10 -29.73
CA LEU A 175 -12.68 8.29 -29.35
C LEU A 175 -11.85 6.99 -29.41
N GLY A 176 -12.06 6.14 -30.42
CA GLY A 176 -11.39 4.84 -30.50
C GLY A 176 -12.03 3.80 -29.56
N GLY A 177 -12.27 2.60 -30.07
CA GLY A 177 -13.23 1.65 -29.51
C GLY A 177 -12.74 0.86 -28.29
N GLY A 178 -12.47 1.52 -27.16
CA GLY A 178 -12.04 0.89 -25.90
C GLY A 178 -12.88 1.27 -24.67
N CYS A 179 -12.79 0.47 -23.60
CA CYS A 179 -13.42 0.73 -22.30
C CYS A 179 -12.54 1.64 -21.44
N HIS A 180 -13.06 2.79 -21.01
CA HIS A 180 -12.32 3.74 -20.17
C HIS A 180 -12.70 3.57 -18.69
N ILE A 181 -11.69 3.42 -17.82
CA ILE A 181 -11.86 3.18 -16.38
C ILE A 181 -11.03 4.20 -15.60
N PHE A 182 -11.67 4.92 -14.67
CA PHE A 182 -10.97 5.85 -13.78
C PHE A 182 -10.58 5.18 -12.46
N VAL A 183 -9.32 5.35 -12.06
CA VAL A 183 -8.71 4.77 -10.86
C VAL A 183 -8.38 5.87 -9.87
N LYS A 184 -9.14 5.98 -8.78
CA LYS A 184 -8.99 7.06 -7.80
C LYS A 184 -8.09 6.74 -6.61
N ASP A 185 -7.78 5.48 -6.36
CA ASP A 185 -7.26 5.00 -5.08
C ASP A 185 -5.91 4.25 -5.20
N ALA A 186 -5.28 4.36 -6.37
CA ALA A 186 -3.95 3.85 -6.66
C ALA A 186 -3.18 4.88 -7.49
N ALA A 187 -1.86 4.93 -7.26
CA ALA A 187 -0.98 5.77 -8.03
C ALA A 187 -0.68 5.09 -9.37
N PHE A 188 -0.40 5.89 -10.40
CA PHE A 188 -0.07 5.42 -11.74
C PHE A 188 1.05 4.39 -11.71
N ARG A 189 2.11 4.68 -10.94
CA ARG A 189 3.26 3.79 -10.81
C ARG A 189 2.89 2.44 -10.17
N THR A 190 2.06 2.45 -9.13
CA THR A 190 1.57 1.21 -8.51
C THR A 190 0.69 0.42 -9.49
N TRP A 191 -0.22 1.08 -10.19
CA TRP A 191 -1.12 0.42 -11.16
C TRP A 191 -0.36 -0.13 -12.37
N TYR A 192 0.67 0.59 -12.83
CA TYR A 192 1.55 0.10 -13.90
C TYR A 192 2.30 -1.16 -13.47
N CYS A 193 2.82 -1.22 -12.25
CA CYS A 193 3.46 -2.43 -11.73
C CYS A 193 2.46 -3.59 -11.58
N LEU A 194 1.20 -3.31 -11.23
CA LEU A 194 0.14 -4.32 -11.21
C LEU A 194 -0.07 -4.88 -12.62
N LEU A 195 -0.27 -4.02 -13.63
CA LEU A 195 -0.44 -4.48 -15.01
C LEU A 195 0.80 -5.27 -15.49
N HIS A 196 2.01 -4.80 -15.18
CA HIS A 196 3.24 -5.53 -15.49
C HIS A 196 3.24 -6.93 -14.86
N PHE A 197 2.86 -7.05 -13.57
CA PHE A 197 2.73 -8.34 -12.90
C PHE A 197 1.71 -9.25 -13.58
N LEU A 198 0.53 -8.74 -13.94
CA LEU A 198 -0.50 -9.55 -14.62
C LEU A 198 -0.06 -10.04 -16.01
N TYR A 199 0.81 -9.26 -16.69
CA TYR A 199 1.32 -9.60 -18.01
C TYR A 199 2.55 -10.51 -17.97
N MET A 200 3.45 -10.29 -17.01
CA MET A 200 4.80 -10.88 -17.00
C MET A 200 5.04 -11.83 -15.84
N GLY A 201 4.14 -11.88 -14.86
CA GLY A 201 4.25 -12.71 -13.65
C GLY A 201 5.34 -12.24 -12.68
N THR A 202 5.90 -11.04 -12.88
CA THR A 202 6.99 -10.51 -12.06
C THR A 202 6.70 -9.08 -11.60
N VAL A 203 7.16 -8.76 -10.40
CA VAL A 203 7.04 -7.44 -9.77
C VAL A 203 8.34 -7.12 -9.05
N GLU A 204 8.75 -5.86 -9.12
CA GLU A 204 9.86 -5.34 -8.34
C GLU A 204 9.36 -4.24 -7.40
N PHE A 205 9.94 -4.19 -6.21
CA PHE A 205 9.58 -3.22 -5.19
C PHE A 205 10.74 -2.27 -4.90
N SER A 206 10.42 -0.98 -4.83
CA SER A 206 11.37 0.00 -4.32
C SER A 206 11.54 -0.16 -2.81
N PRO A 207 12.75 0.09 -2.28
CA PRO A 207 13.01 0.04 -0.85
C PRO A 207 12.05 0.93 -0.06
N LEU A 208 11.76 0.55 1.19
CA LEU A 208 10.98 1.40 2.08
C LEU A 208 11.63 2.78 2.24
N LYS A 209 10.80 3.84 2.25
CA LYS A 209 11.25 5.22 2.53
C LYS A 209 12.03 5.36 3.83
N SER A 210 11.80 4.43 4.74
CA SER A 210 12.44 4.37 6.03
C SER A 210 13.87 3.81 5.97
N SER A 211 14.22 3.00 4.98
CA SER A 211 15.53 2.35 4.87
C SER A 211 16.68 3.29 4.48
N GLY A 212 16.43 4.60 4.31
CA GLY A 212 17.49 5.62 4.17
C GLY A 212 17.11 6.77 3.24
N PRO A 213 17.99 7.79 3.09
CA PRO A 213 17.79 8.88 2.15
C PRO A 213 17.86 8.35 0.71
N HIS A 214 16.70 8.12 0.12
CA HIS A 214 16.58 7.80 -1.29
C HIS A 214 16.34 9.09 -2.04
N GLY A 215 17.23 9.39 -3.00
CA GLY A 215 16.97 10.46 -3.96
C GLY A 215 15.63 10.19 -4.62
N SER A 216 14.74 11.18 -4.64
CA SER A 216 13.46 11.11 -5.34
C SER A 216 13.74 10.85 -6.82
N ARG A 217 13.82 9.57 -7.21
CA ARG A 217 13.91 9.19 -8.60
C ARG A 217 12.54 9.48 -9.19
N ARG A 218 12.48 10.52 -10.03
CA ARG A 218 11.32 10.74 -10.89
C ARG A 218 11.01 9.44 -11.62
N PHE A 219 9.74 9.09 -11.64
CA PHE A 219 9.31 7.90 -12.33
C PHE A 219 9.34 8.18 -13.83
N TYR A 220 10.34 7.62 -14.51
CA TYR A 220 10.37 7.65 -15.96
C TYR A 220 9.87 6.31 -16.47
N CYS A 221 8.77 6.32 -17.22
CA CYS A 221 8.31 5.16 -17.98
C CYS A 221 9.40 4.82 -18.99
N ASN A 222 10.28 3.87 -18.65
CA ASN A 222 11.32 3.40 -19.54
C ASN A 222 11.04 1.94 -19.90
N THR A 223 10.87 1.67 -21.19
CA THR A 223 10.61 0.31 -21.71
C THR A 223 11.77 -0.67 -21.47
N SER A 224 12.97 -0.16 -21.19
CA SER A 224 14.17 -0.97 -20.91
C SER A 224 14.32 -1.42 -19.46
N ARG A 225 13.46 -0.98 -18.55
CA ARG A 225 13.54 -1.33 -17.12
C ARG A 225 12.22 -1.89 -16.62
N VAL A 226 12.32 -2.89 -15.74
CA VAL A 226 11.17 -3.38 -14.99
C VAL A 226 10.64 -2.24 -14.12
N PRO A 227 9.32 -1.99 -14.11
CA PRO A 227 8.77 -0.97 -13.25
C PRO A 227 8.80 -1.44 -11.79
N GLU A 228 9.30 -0.56 -10.94
CA GLU A 228 9.24 -0.73 -9.50
C GLU A 228 8.12 0.11 -8.90
N CYS A 229 7.53 -0.32 -7.78
CA CYS A 229 6.59 0.47 -6.98
C CYS A 229 6.81 0.24 -5.47
N SER A 230 6.09 0.98 -4.63
CA SER A 230 6.11 0.75 -3.19
C SER A 230 5.43 -0.57 -2.82
N ALA A 231 6.14 -1.41 -2.07
CA ALA A 231 5.58 -2.64 -1.54
C ALA A 231 4.31 -2.38 -0.69
N ARG A 232 4.21 -1.24 0.00
CA ARG A 232 3.00 -0.88 0.76
C ARG A 232 1.82 -0.53 -0.12
N SER A 233 2.07 0.27 -1.16
CA SER A 233 1.02 0.63 -2.11
C SER A 233 0.53 -0.61 -2.85
N MET A 234 1.45 -1.51 -3.23
CA MET A 234 1.07 -2.79 -3.83
C MET A 234 0.35 -3.72 -2.86
N TYR A 235 0.81 -3.87 -1.61
CA TYR A 235 0.13 -4.69 -0.61
C TYR A 235 -1.31 -4.24 -0.39
N ARG A 236 -1.54 -2.92 -0.26
CA ARG A 236 -2.89 -2.34 -0.18
C ARG A 236 -3.72 -2.71 -1.41
N LEU A 237 -3.16 -2.48 -2.60
CA LEU A 237 -3.87 -2.68 -3.86
C LEU A 237 -4.22 -4.15 -4.07
N ALA A 238 -3.25 -5.05 -3.92
CA ALA A 238 -3.45 -6.49 -4.07
C ALA A 238 -4.44 -7.06 -3.04
N THR A 239 -4.42 -6.57 -1.80
CA THR A 239 -5.43 -6.92 -0.79
C THR A 239 -6.83 -6.48 -1.23
N LYS A 240 -6.95 -5.29 -1.83
CA LYS A 240 -8.23 -4.76 -2.30
C LYS A 240 -8.77 -5.48 -3.53
N LEU A 241 -7.88 -5.94 -4.41
CA LEU A 241 -8.24 -6.68 -5.63
C LEU A 241 -8.32 -8.20 -5.41
N ASN A 242 -8.09 -8.69 -4.19
CA ASN A 242 -8.01 -10.12 -3.85
C ASN A 242 -7.00 -10.89 -4.72
N ILE A 243 -5.82 -10.31 -4.96
CA ILE A 243 -4.71 -10.98 -5.67
C ILE A 243 -3.71 -11.46 -4.63
N ASP A 244 -3.99 -12.62 -4.03
CA ASP A 244 -3.28 -13.15 -2.87
C ASP A 244 -1.78 -13.33 -3.11
N GLU A 245 -1.39 -13.87 -4.27
CA GLU A 245 0.03 -14.05 -4.62
C GLU A 245 0.80 -12.72 -4.60
N LEU A 246 0.24 -11.68 -5.22
CA LEU A 246 0.86 -10.36 -5.28
C LEU A 246 0.87 -9.68 -3.90
N ARG A 247 -0.18 -9.89 -3.11
CA ARG A 247 -0.24 -9.42 -1.72
C ARG A 247 0.88 -10.05 -0.91
N ASP A 248 1.07 -11.35 -1.01
CA ASP A 248 2.05 -12.09 -0.21
C ASP A 248 3.49 -11.73 -0.62
N LEU A 249 3.74 -11.56 -1.93
CA LEU A 249 5.02 -11.03 -2.44
C LEU A 249 5.33 -9.62 -1.89
N ALA A 250 4.32 -8.75 -1.86
CA ALA A 250 4.46 -7.41 -1.30
C ALA A 250 4.70 -7.43 0.21
N PHE A 251 3.99 -8.31 0.94
CA PHE A 251 4.18 -8.53 2.38
C PHE A 251 5.59 -9.00 2.70
N ASP A 252 6.11 -9.97 1.94
CA ASP A 252 7.48 -10.46 2.09
C ASP A 252 8.51 -9.38 1.83
N SER A 253 8.25 -8.49 0.87
CA SER A 253 9.13 -7.35 0.63
C SER A 253 9.11 -6.36 1.77
N ILE A 254 7.94 -6.05 2.33
CA ILE A 254 7.82 -5.19 3.52
C ILE A 254 8.62 -5.80 4.68
N ARG A 255 8.44 -7.09 4.95
CA ARG A 255 9.15 -7.80 6.02
C ARG A 255 10.67 -7.76 5.84
N ARG A 256 11.18 -7.94 4.62
CA ARG A 256 12.62 -7.95 4.32
C ARG A 256 13.28 -6.59 4.53
N ASP A 257 12.54 -5.52 4.25
CA ASP A 257 13.06 -4.17 4.31
C ASP A 257 13.01 -3.58 5.74
N ILE A 258 12.38 -4.27 6.70
CA ILE A 258 12.28 -3.83 8.09
C ILE A 258 13.46 -4.37 8.92
N ASP A 259 14.19 -3.44 9.54
CA ASP A 259 15.35 -3.69 10.39
C ASP A 259 15.27 -2.93 11.73
N GLU A 260 16.24 -3.11 12.61
CA GLU A 260 16.30 -2.44 13.92
C GLU A 260 16.32 -0.90 13.82
N ASN A 261 16.79 -0.33 12.71
CA ASN A 261 16.94 1.10 12.53
C ASN A 261 15.63 1.75 12.08
N ASN A 262 14.79 1.02 11.34
CA ASN A 262 13.53 1.54 10.83
C ASN A 262 12.28 1.01 11.55
N LEU A 263 12.36 -0.11 12.27
CA LEU A 263 11.21 -0.82 12.85
C LEU A 263 10.31 0.07 13.72
N LEU A 264 10.86 0.89 14.62
CA LEU A 264 10.04 1.74 15.50
C LEU A 264 9.29 2.84 14.73
N ARG A 265 9.89 3.34 13.64
CA ARG A 265 9.22 4.29 12.75
C ARG A 265 8.13 3.59 11.95
N GLU A 266 8.33 2.32 11.60
CA GLU A 266 7.33 1.51 10.90
C GLU A 266 6.14 1.16 11.78
N LEU A 267 6.39 0.69 13.00
CA LEU A 267 5.34 0.47 14.00
C LEU A 267 4.51 1.73 14.24
N ALA A 268 5.13 2.91 14.19
CA ALA A 268 4.44 4.18 14.33
C ALA A 268 3.72 4.66 13.06
N SER A 269 3.84 3.96 11.94
CA SER A 269 3.26 4.37 10.67
C SER A 269 1.75 4.12 10.64
N GLY A 270 1.01 4.99 9.94
CA GLY A 270 -0.42 4.79 9.72
C GLY A 270 -0.74 3.54 8.88
N PHE A 271 0.24 3.05 8.10
CA PHE A 271 0.11 1.82 7.33
C PHE A 271 -0.04 0.60 8.26
N THR A 272 0.86 0.44 9.24
CA THR A 272 0.82 -0.64 10.22
C THR A 272 -0.51 -0.68 10.97
N GLY A 273 -1.05 0.49 11.34
CA GLY A 273 -2.35 0.58 12.00
C GLY A 273 -3.54 0.10 11.15
N ARG A 274 -3.45 0.15 9.82
CA ARG A 274 -4.51 -0.31 8.90
C ARG A 274 -4.42 -1.80 8.56
N TYR A 275 -3.27 -2.44 8.76
CA TYR A 275 -3.04 -3.82 8.34
C TYR A 275 -2.55 -4.69 9.50
N PRO A 276 -3.46 -5.41 10.20
CA PRO A 276 -3.13 -6.21 11.38
C PRO A 276 -2.03 -7.25 11.14
N ALA A 277 -2.00 -7.91 9.98
CA ALA A 277 -0.96 -8.88 9.65
C ALA A 277 0.45 -8.24 9.63
N VAL A 278 0.56 -7.00 9.17
CA VAL A 278 1.83 -6.25 9.18
C VAL A 278 2.20 -5.86 10.61
N LEU A 279 1.23 -5.40 11.41
CA LEU A 279 1.45 -5.10 12.83
C LEU A 279 1.96 -6.31 13.61
N GLU A 280 1.35 -7.47 13.46
CA GLU A 280 1.79 -8.68 14.17
C GLU A 280 3.22 -9.08 13.77
N MET A 281 3.54 -9.03 12.47
CA MET A 281 4.90 -9.30 11.99
C MET A 281 5.93 -8.30 12.53
N GLU A 282 5.61 -7.00 12.55
CA GLU A 282 6.50 -5.98 13.12
C GLU A 282 6.69 -6.15 14.64
N LEU A 283 5.63 -6.52 15.36
CA LEU A 283 5.71 -6.81 16.80
C LEU A 283 6.54 -8.07 17.10
N ASP A 284 6.48 -9.08 16.24
CA ASP A 284 7.36 -10.25 16.32
C ASP A 284 8.82 -9.84 16.17
N LEU A 285 9.14 -9.04 15.15
CA LEU A 285 10.49 -8.49 14.96
C LEU A 285 10.95 -7.64 16.16
N LEU A 286 10.05 -6.83 16.74
CA LEU A 286 10.37 -6.02 17.92
C LEU A 286 10.74 -6.90 19.12
N SER A 287 9.98 -7.97 19.37
CA SER A 287 10.25 -8.89 20.48
C SER A 287 11.57 -9.65 20.32
N GLN A 288 11.96 -9.94 19.07
CA GLN A 288 13.22 -10.59 18.73
C GLN A 288 14.41 -9.63 18.90
N LYS A 289 14.23 -8.35 18.49
CA LYS A 289 15.28 -7.33 18.48
C LYS A 289 15.26 -6.36 19.67
N ILE A 290 14.50 -6.66 20.73
CA ILE A 290 14.29 -5.73 21.87
C ILE A 290 15.56 -5.20 22.52
N ALA A 291 16.65 -5.97 22.51
CA ALA A 291 17.92 -5.62 23.14
C ALA A 291 18.86 -4.83 22.21
N SER A 292 18.50 -4.59 20.94
CA SER A 292 19.35 -3.83 20.04
C SER A 292 19.36 -2.35 20.43
N ALA A 293 20.52 -1.70 20.30
CA ALA A 293 20.69 -0.31 20.73
C ALA A 293 19.67 0.66 20.10
N PRO A 294 19.38 0.63 18.78
CA PRO A 294 18.38 1.53 18.19
C PRO A 294 16.98 1.37 18.80
N ILE A 295 16.61 0.14 19.18
CA ILE A 295 15.32 -0.16 19.79
C ILE A 295 15.28 0.32 21.23
N VAL A 296 16.31 0.02 22.02
CA VAL A 296 16.39 0.46 23.43
C VAL A 296 16.35 1.98 23.54
N GLU A 297 17.06 2.69 22.67
CA GLU A 297 17.09 4.15 22.65
C GLU A 297 15.80 4.77 22.10
N GLY A 298 15.19 4.14 21.10
CA GLY A 298 14.01 4.67 20.42
C GLY A 298 12.67 4.34 21.10
N LEU A 299 12.59 3.22 21.82
CA LEU A 299 11.32 2.73 22.39
C LEU A 299 10.67 3.73 23.36
N PRO A 300 11.39 4.39 24.30
CA PRO A 300 10.79 5.42 25.15
C PRO A 300 10.13 6.57 24.37
N LYS A 301 10.71 6.95 23.22
CA LYS A 301 10.14 7.96 22.34
C LYS A 301 8.84 7.47 21.70
N LEU A 302 8.81 6.23 21.22
CA LEU A 302 7.58 5.61 20.69
C LEU A 302 6.47 5.58 21.75
N LEU A 303 6.79 5.14 22.97
CA LEU A 303 5.84 5.08 24.10
C LEU A 303 5.29 6.46 24.48
N THR A 304 6.12 7.50 24.41
CA THR A 304 5.69 8.89 24.65
C THR A 304 4.69 9.35 23.59
N ARG A 305 4.92 9.03 22.30
CA ARG A 305 3.97 9.35 21.23
C ARG A 305 2.62 8.64 21.41
N ILE A 306 2.65 7.40 21.90
CA ILE A 306 1.43 6.64 22.24
C ILE A 306 0.67 7.33 23.38
N SER A 307 1.36 7.73 24.46
CA SER A 307 0.71 8.39 25.60
C SER A 307 0.12 9.75 25.24
N GLN A 308 0.73 10.45 24.27
CA GLN A 308 0.24 11.71 23.70
C GLN A 308 -0.92 11.52 22.69
N LYS A 309 -1.38 10.29 22.46
CA LYS A 309 -2.45 9.94 21.49
C LYS A 309 -2.13 10.33 20.05
N GLU A 310 -0.85 10.37 19.68
CA GLU A 310 -0.43 10.66 18.30
C GLU A 310 -0.65 9.48 17.34
N LEU A 311 -0.77 8.26 17.88
CA LEU A 311 -0.92 7.03 17.12
C LEU A 311 -2.30 6.42 17.38
N SER A 312 -3.14 6.34 16.36
CA SER A 312 -4.48 5.75 16.46
C SER A 312 -4.45 4.28 16.89
N HIS A 313 -3.40 3.54 16.49
CA HIS A 313 -3.18 2.13 16.83
C HIS A 313 -2.21 1.91 18.00
N GLY A 314 -1.87 2.96 18.75
CA GLY A 314 -0.89 2.88 19.84
C GLY A 314 -1.25 1.86 20.93
N ALA A 315 -2.54 1.70 21.23
CA ALA A 315 -2.99 0.68 22.18
C ALA A 315 -2.68 -0.75 21.69
N ASN A 316 -2.86 -1.03 20.40
CA ASN A 316 -2.58 -2.34 19.81
C ASN A 316 -1.09 -2.66 19.86
N ILE A 317 -0.22 -1.66 19.63
CA ILE A 317 1.23 -1.81 19.80
C ILE A 317 1.55 -2.19 21.24
N MET A 318 1.01 -1.45 22.23
CA MET A 318 1.27 -1.70 23.65
C MET A 318 0.83 -3.09 24.10
N ILE A 319 -0.41 -3.47 23.75
CA ILE A 319 -0.97 -4.77 24.11
C ILE A 319 -0.16 -5.88 23.44
N GLY A 320 0.07 -5.79 22.13
CA GLY A 320 0.77 -6.82 21.38
C GLY A 320 2.23 -6.98 21.80
N PHE A 321 2.90 -5.88 22.16
CA PHE A 321 4.26 -5.91 22.72
C PHE A 321 4.28 -6.54 24.11
N TYR A 322 3.41 -6.10 25.02
CA TYR A 322 3.33 -6.63 26.38
C TYR A 322 3.06 -8.15 26.40
N MET A 323 2.14 -8.62 25.55
CA MET A 323 1.81 -10.04 25.43
C MET A 323 3.02 -10.88 25.01
N ARG A 324 3.83 -10.40 24.05
CA ARG A 324 5.06 -11.08 23.60
C ARG A 324 6.12 -11.15 24.69
N ILE A 325 6.25 -10.11 25.50
CA ILE A 325 7.17 -10.10 26.65
C ILE A 325 6.73 -11.08 27.73
N LEU A 326 5.44 -11.10 28.08
CA LEU A 326 4.89 -12.10 29.01
C LEU A 326 5.12 -13.53 28.53
N GLN A 327 4.85 -13.80 27.26
CA GLN A 327 5.07 -15.12 26.66
C GLN A 327 6.56 -15.52 26.75
N LYS A 328 7.47 -14.62 26.42
CA LYS A 328 8.92 -14.87 26.52
C LYS A 328 9.34 -15.21 27.95
N HIS A 329 8.88 -14.45 28.95
CA HIS A 329 9.19 -14.72 30.35
C HIS A 329 8.58 -16.02 30.90
N ASN A 330 7.35 -16.34 30.51
CA ASN A 330 6.69 -17.58 30.91
C ASN A 330 7.39 -18.80 30.30
N LEU A 331 7.75 -18.74 29.01
CA LEU A 331 8.51 -19.80 28.34
C LEU A 331 9.86 -20.03 29.01
N SER A 332 10.60 -18.97 29.35
CA SER A 332 11.88 -19.08 30.07
C SER A 332 11.77 -19.73 31.46
N ARG A 333 10.61 -19.64 32.13
CA ARG A 333 10.39 -20.32 33.42
C ARG A 333 10.06 -21.80 33.29
N LEU A 334 9.48 -22.24 32.17
CA LEU A 334 9.17 -23.65 31.92
C LEU A 334 10.39 -24.44 31.42
N SER A 335 11.39 -23.79 30.83
CA SER A 335 12.62 -24.43 30.34
C SER A 335 13.74 -24.53 31.38
N ASP A 336 13.48 -24.24 32.65
CA ASP A 336 14.45 -24.35 33.75
C ASP A 336 14.10 -25.53 34.68
N PRO A 337 14.47 -26.79 34.33
CA PRO A 337 14.17 -27.96 35.13
C PRO A 337 15.26 -28.24 36.16
N THR A 338 15.80 -27.23 36.86
CA THR A 338 16.69 -27.51 38.01
C THR A 338 16.71 -26.35 38.99
N THR A 339 15.80 -26.40 39.96
CA THR A 339 16.13 -25.88 41.29
C THR A 339 15.73 -26.94 42.31
N PRO A 340 16.70 -27.60 43.00
CA PRO A 340 16.36 -28.50 44.09
C PRO A 340 15.70 -27.67 45.18
N VAL A 341 14.53 -28.12 45.63
CA VAL A 341 13.88 -27.63 46.85
C VAL A 341 14.90 -27.69 47.99
N PRO A 342 15.17 -26.59 48.73
CA PRO A 342 15.99 -26.67 49.92
C PRO A 342 15.24 -27.49 50.97
N LEU A 343 15.75 -28.70 51.25
CA LEU A 343 15.36 -29.48 52.42
C LEU A 343 15.73 -28.66 53.67
N LEU A 344 14.73 -28.27 54.45
CA LEU A 344 14.94 -27.75 55.80
C LEU A 344 15.50 -28.87 56.70
N PRO A 345 16.42 -28.56 57.63
CA PRO A 345 16.94 -29.56 58.56
C PRO A 345 15.86 -29.94 59.59
N GLU A 346 15.65 -31.24 59.74
CA GLU A 346 14.88 -31.84 60.83
C GLU A 346 15.66 -31.69 62.14
N GLU A 347 15.25 -30.75 62.99
CA GLU A 347 15.68 -30.68 64.39
C GLU A 347 14.59 -31.34 65.25
N ALA A 348 14.94 -32.47 65.85
CA ALA A 348 14.12 -33.21 66.79
C ALA A 348 14.38 -32.72 68.22
N VAL A 349 13.37 -32.16 68.90
CA VAL A 349 13.28 -32.21 70.37
C VAL A 349 11.81 -32.30 70.80
N ARG A 350 11.56 -33.33 71.62
CA ARG A 350 10.32 -33.66 72.34
C ARG A 350 9.95 -32.57 73.35
N ASP A 351 8.66 -32.25 73.52
CA ASP A 351 7.91 -32.46 74.78
C ASP A 351 6.42 -32.04 74.66
N GLY A 352 5.55 -32.73 75.41
CA GLY A 352 4.27 -32.19 75.95
C GLY A 352 3.07 -31.93 75.01
N SER A 353 2.08 -32.85 75.03
CA SER A 353 0.68 -32.61 74.60
C SER A 353 -0.14 -31.84 75.68
N PRO A 354 -1.45 -31.56 75.49
CA PRO A 354 -2.01 -30.51 74.64
C PRO A 354 -2.96 -29.58 75.41
N GLU A 355 -3.12 -28.32 74.97
CA GLU A 355 -4.29 -27.50 75.33
C GLU A 355 -5.01 -26.97 74.08
N CYS A 356 -6.32 -26.85 74.27
CA CYS A 356 -7.41 -26.62 73.33
C CYS A 356 -7.23 -25.45 72.36
N VAL A 357 -7.85 -25.55 71.18
CA VAL A 357 -9.07 -24.81 70.78
C VAL A 357 -9.23 -24.97 69.26
N GLY A 358 -10.29 -25.69 68.87
CA GLY A 358 -10.78 -25.66 67.50
C GLY A 358 -11.60 -24.40 67.28
N ASN A 359 -11.33 -23.69 66.19
CA ASN A 359 -12.33 -22.90 65.48
C ASN A 359 -11.84 -22.61 64.05
N SER A 360 -12.43 -23.30 63.09
CA SER A 360 -12.38 -22.95 61.67
C SER A 360 -13.40 -21.84 61.38
N PRO A 361 -13.13 -20.92 60.43
CA PRO A 361 -14.18 -20.20 59.73
C PRO A 361 -14.32 -20.68 58.28
N SER A 362 -15.58 -20.81 57.90
CA SER A 362 -16.15 -21.36 56.69
C SER A 362 -15.97 -20.48 55.45
N LEU A 363 -15.94 -21.16 54.30
CA LEU A 363 -16.02 -20.63 52.94
C LEU A 363 -17.39 -19.98 52.66
N ILE A 364 -17.37 -18.84 51.97
CA ILE A 364 -18.55 -18.11 51.47
C ILE A 364 -18.83 -18.54 50.02
N PRO A 365 -20.06 -18.92 49.63
CA PRO A 365 -20.41 -19.13 48.23
C PRO A 365 -21.01 -17.89 47.56
N LEU A 366 -20.62 -17.71 46.29
CA LEU A 366 -21.03 -16.68 45.33
C LEU A 366 -22.52 -16.76 44.94
N SER A 367 -23.13 -15.60 44.71
CA SER A 367 -24.50 -15.43 44.17
C SER A 367 -24.50 -15.26 42.64
N PRO A 368 -25.56 -15.65 41.91
CA PRO A 368 -25.60 -15.68 40.45
C PRO A 368 -26.13 -14.39 39.79
N SER A 369 -25.67 -14.15 38.56
CA SER A 369 -25.98 -13.01 37.67
C SER A 369 -27.42 -12.99 37.11
N PRO A 370 -27.97 -11.82 36.73
CA PRO A 370 -29.32 -11.69 36.15
C PRO A 370 -29.36 -11.86 34.61
N PRO A 371 -30.57 -12.09 34.02
CA PRO A 371 -30.71 -12.54 32.64
C PRO A 371 -30.82 -11.42 31.59
N VAL A 372 -30.56 -11.85 30.34
CA VAL A 372 -30.50 -11.12 29.07
C VAL A 372 -31.89 -10.61 28.63
N ALA A 373 -31.98 -9.35 28.19
CA ALA A 373 -33.19 -8.76 27.60
C ALA A 373 -33.15 -8.80 26.07
N GLU A 374 -34.22 -9.33 25.46
CA GLU A 374 -34.48 -9.38 24.02
C GLU A 374 -34.68 -7.97 23.41
N ALA A 375 -34.03 -7.71 22.28
CA ALA A 375 -34.21 -6.51 21.48
C ALA A 375 -35.34 -6.70 20.43
N ARG A 376 -36.34 -5.80 20.44
CA ARG A 376 -37.36 -5.66 19.38
C ARG A 376 -36.81 -4.83 18.21
N PRO A 377 -37.23 -5.08 16.96
CA PRO A 377 -36.82 -4.29 15.79
C PRO A 377 -37.64 -2.99 15.65
N PRO A 378 -37.08 -1.93 15.02
CA PRO A 378 -37.74 -0.64 14.89
C PRO A 378 -38.78 -0.61 13.76
N ARG A 379 -39.91 0.06 14.04
CA ARG A 379 -40.98 0.37 13.09
C ARG A 379 -40.58 1.53 12.18
N SER A 380 -40.86 1.38 10.89
CA SER A 380 -40.76 2.40 9.84
C SER A 380 -41.75 3.55 10.07
N LEU A 381 -41.26 4.80 10.11
CA LEU A 381 -42.08 6.01 10.03
C LEU A 381 -41.78 6.72 8.71
N PHE A 382 -42.65 6.47 7.73
CA PHE A 382 -42.90 7.40 6.63
C PHE A 382 -43.74 8.55 7.21
N GLU A 383 -43.22 9.77 7.20
CA GLU A 383 -44.05 10.96 7.41
C GLU A 383 -43.77 11.99 6.32
N ARG A 384 -44.76 12.14 5.43
CA ARG A 384 -44.88 13.21 4.45
C ARG A 384 -45.10 14.52 5.21
N LYS A 385 -44.32 15.55 4.92
CA LYS A 385 -44.73 16.95 5.13
C LYS A 385 -44.75 17.70 3.80
N LYS A 386 -45.98 17.93 3.35
CA LYS A 386 -46.44 19.01 2.46
C LYS A 386 -46.60 20.28 3.31
N ILE A 387 -46.79 21.46 2.68
CA ILE A 387 -47.08 22.84 3.21
C ILE A 387 -45.83 23.73 3.04
N ILE A 388 -45.76 24.82 2.25
CA ILE A 388 -46.72 25.68 1.49
C ILE A 388 -46.10 26.00 0.14
#